data_AF-A0A0K0E5S3-F1
#
_entry.id   AF-A0A0K0E5S3-F1
#
_cell.length_a   1.000
_cell.length_b   1.000
_cell.length_c   1.000
_cell.angle_alpha   90.00
_cell.angle_beta   90.00
_cell.angle_gamma   90.00
#
_symmetry.space_group_name_H-M   'P 1'
#
loop_
_entity.id
_entity.type
_entity.pdbx_description
1 polymer ?
#
loop_
_entity_poly.entity_id
_entity_poly.type
_entity_poly.pdbx_seq_one_letter_code
_entity_poly.pdbx_strand_id
1 'polypeptide(L)'
;MQEIKNTARIIVCIFSKTREMTKEFMKAVVTSKLDSSDFVYIFPWLQAEAKEPPPWINSDGSIDSSVKKLFSNVIIVDDINGFDDTLVNPFKEKLISNNLDINELDLNNVYGYIHLYDSLKLYALIIRSIMNKTNGDPNGANNGKLVWSEMRRYSFPGLV
;
A
#
# COMPACT_ATOMS: atom_id res chain seq x y z
N MET A 1 -17.09 -23.29 4.17
CA MET A 1 -18.34 -22.61 3.77
C MET A 1 -19.49 -22.81 4.74
N GLN A 2 -19.81 -24.03 5.19
CA GLN A 2 -20.86 -24.23 6.20
C GLN A 2 -20.59 -23.48 7.51
N GLU A 3 -19.34 -23.46 7.98
CA GLU A 3 -18.95 -22.70 9.16
C GLU A 3 -19.28 -21.20 8.99
N ILE A 4 -18.79 -20.56 7.92
CA ILE A 4 -19.10 -19.15 7.59
C ILE A 4 -20.61 -18.90 7.57
N LYS A 5 -21.38 -19.77 6.90
CA LYS A 5 -22.84 -19.67 6.82
C LYS A 5 -23.50 -19.67 8.20
N ASN A 6 -22.96 -20.42 9.15
CA ASN A 6 -23.53 -20.58 10.48
C ASN A 6 -23.05 -19.53 11.48
N THR A 7 -21.90 -18.89 11.26
CA THR A 7 -21.23 -18.04 12.26
C THR A 7 -21.22 -16.55 11.93
N ALA A 8 -21.25 -16.16 10.66
CA ALA A 8 -21.01 -14.77 10.27
C ALA A 8 -21.87 -14.30 9.09
N ARG A 9 -22.07 -12.99 9.02
CA ARG A 9 -22.70 -12.28 7.89
C ARG A 9 -21.80 -11.18 7.33
N ILE A 10 -20.88 -10.67 8.15
CA ILE A 10 -19.77 -9.81 7.73
C ILE A 10 -18.50 -10.65 7.85
N ILE A 11 -17.77 -10.81 6.76
CA ILE A 11 -16.58 -11.66 6.69
C ILE A 11 -15.41 -10.80 6.24
N VAL A 12 -14.37 -10.74 7.06
CA VAL A 12 -13.10 -10.08 6.72
C VAL A 12 -12.13 -11.16 6.24
N CYS A 13 -11.73 -11.08 4.98
CA CYS A 13 -10.89 -12.08 4.33
C CYS A 13 -9.45 -11.58 4.22
N ILE A 14 -8.53 -12.25 4.91
CA ILE A 14 -7.09 -11.95 4.87
C ILE A 14 -6.37 -13.15 4.29
N PHE A 15 -5.66 -12.95 3.18
CA PHE A 15 -4.92 -14.00 2.47
C PHE A 15 -3.48 -13.57 2.23
N SER A 16 -2.57 -14.53 2.14
CA SER A 16 -1.16 -14.29 1.86
C SER A 16 -0.87 -13.99 0.38
N LYS A 17 -1.63 -14.59 -0.54
CA LYS A 17 -1.62 -14.26 -1.97
C LYS A 17 -2.96 -13.65 -2.36
N THR A 18 -3.07 -12.34 -2.18
CA THR A 18 -4.34 -11.62 -2.17
C THR A 18 -5.14 -11.83 -3.45
N ARG A 19 -4.54 -11.72 -4.64
CA ARG A 19 -5.29 -11.80 -5.90
C ARG A 19 -5.89 -13.19 -6.19
N GLU A 20 -5.07 -14.22 -6.29
CA GLU A 20 -5.54 -15.56 -6.70
C GLU A 20 -6.34 -16.28 -5.60
N MET A 21 -5.93 -16.17 -4.33
CA MET A 21 -6.67 -16.81 -3.24
C MET A 21 -8.04 -16.17 -3.06
N THR A 22 -8.15 -14.85 -3.22
CA THR A 22 -9.44 -14.16 -3.18
C THR A 22 -10.35 -14.61 -4.32
N LYS A 23 -9.81 -14.76 -5.54
CA LYS A 23 -10.59 -15.26 -6.68
C LYS A 23 -11.13 -16.67 -6.43
N GLU A 24 -10.30 -17.60 -5.97
CA GLU A 24 -10.74 -18.96 -5.65
C GLU A 24 -11.73 -19.01 -4.48
N PHE A 25 -11.52 -18.16 -3.47
CA PHE A 25 -12.47 -18.03 -2.36
C PHE A 25 -13.84 -17.53 -2.85
N MET A 26 -13.88 -16.49 -3.69
CA MET A 26 -15.13 -15.95 -4.21
C MET A 26 -15.85 -16.94 -5.15
N LYS A 27 -15.11 -17.75 -5.92
CA LYS A 27 -15.71 -18.87 -6.64
C LYS A 27 -16.43 -19.81 -5.68
N ALA A 28 -15.79 -20.20 -4.59
CA ALA A 28 -16.39 -21.11 -3.60
C ALA A 28 -17.60 -20.48 -2.87
N VAL A 29 -17.60 -19.17 -2.63
CA VAL A 29 -18.73 -18.40 -2.08
C VAL A 29 -19.94 -18.51 -3.00
N VAL A 30 -19.77 -18.19 -4.30
CA VAL A 30 -20.84 -18.24 -5.30
C VAL A 30 -21.33 -19.68 -5.50
N THR A 31 -20.45 -20.67 -5.60
CA THR A 31 -20.83 -22.09 -5.67
C THR A 31 -21.64 -22.53 -4.45
N SER A 32 -21.37 -21.96 -3.28
CA SER A 32 -22.09 -22.24 -2.04
C SER A 32 -23.36 -21.41 -1.86
N LYS A 33 -23.71 -20.54 -2.82
CA LYS A 33 -24.84 -19.60 -2.78
C LYS A 33 -24.79 -18.68 -1.55
N LEU A 34 -23.58 -18.25 -1.19
CA LEU A 34 -23.35 -17.29 -0.10
C LEU A 34 -23.07 -15.88 -0.62
N ASP A 35 -23.25 -15.65 -1.93
CA ASP A 35 -23.17 -14.35 -2.59
C ASP A 35 -24.52 -13.60 -2.54
N SER A 36 -25.41 -13.91 -1.58
CA SER A 36 -26.67 -13.18 -1.40
C SER A 36 -26.46 -11.86 -0.65
N SER A 37 -27.51 -11.03 -0.57
CA SER A 37 -27.55 -9.83 0.25
C SER A 37 -27.42 -10.09 1.77
N ASP A 38 -27.45 -11.35 2.20
CA ASP A 38 -27.29 -11.71 3.61
C ASP A 38 -25.82 -11.67 4.04
N PHE A 39 -24.88 -11.70 3.09
CA PHE A 39 -23.45 -11.77 3.37
C PHE A 39 -22.71 -10.59 2.74
N VAL A 40 -21.73 -10.07 3.47
CA VAL A 40 -20.80 -9.05 3.01
C VAL A 40 -19.39 -9.57 3.21
N TYR A 41 -18.58 -9.47 2.15
CA TYR A 41 -17.18 -9.87 2.16
C TYR A 41 -16.30 -8.63 2.02
N ILE A 42 -15.38 -8.45 2.97
CA ILE A 42 -14.45 -7.33 3.02
C ILE A 42 -13.05 -7.87 2.82
N PHE A 43 -12.37 -7.37 1.80
CA PHE A 43 -10.97 -7.71 1.52
C PHE A 43 -10.10 -6.48 1.80
N PRO A 44 -9.34 -6.47 2.89
CA PRO A 44 -8.22 -5.56 3.05
C PRO A 44 -7.19 -5.90 1.96
N TRP A 45 -7.06 -5.05 0.96
CA TRP A 45 -6.16 -5.24 -0.18
C TRP A 45 -4.74 -4.81 0.20
N LEU A 46 -4.21 -5.44 1.25
CA LEU A 46 -2.89 -5.16 1.79
C LEU A 46 -1.85 -5.81 0.91
N GLN A 47 -1.25 -5.03 0.02
CA GLN A 47 -0.18 -5.48 -0.86
C GLN A 47 1.17 -5.22 -0.21
N ALA A 48 2.01 -6.25 -0.14
CA ALA A 48 3.36 -6.16 0.42
C ALA A 48 4.40 -5.68 -0.60
N GLU A 49 4.07 -5.71 -1.89
CA GLU A 49 4.95 -5.44 -3.02
C GLU A 49 4.25 -4.51 -4.03
N ALA A 50 4.63 -4.61 -5.30
CA ALA A 50 4.00 -3.90 -6.41
C ALA A 50 2.48 -4.01 -6.41
N LYS A 51 1.84 -2.91 -6.80
CA LYS A 51 0.38 -2.85 -6.85
C LYS A 51 -0.16 -3.92 -7.80
N GLU A 52 -0.75 -4.97 -7.26
CA GLU A 52 -1.41 -5.98 -8.09
C GLU A 52 -2.75 -5.42 -8.57
N PRO A 53 -3.06 -5.53 -9.87
CA PRO A 53 -4.36 -5.13 -10.36
C PRO A 53 -5.46 -6.01 -9.75
N PRO A 54 -6.72 -5.52 -9.67
CA PRO A 54 -7.84 -6.31 -9.19
C PRO A 54 -8.00 -7.64 -9.93
N PRO A 55 -8.57 -8.71 -9.32
CA PRO A 55 -8.55 -10.07 -9.88
C PRO A 55 -9.21 -10.23 -11.26
N TRP A 56 -10.07 -9.29 -11.65
CA TRP A 56 -10.77 -9.27 -12.93
C TRP A 56 -10.05 -8.48 -14.04
N ILE A 57 -8.87 -7.91 -13.76
CA ILE A 57 -8.05 -7.22 -14.76
C ILE A 57 -6.93 -8.16 -15.19
N ASN A 58 -6.92 -8.56 -16.46
CA ASN A 58 -5.89 -9.42 -17.03
C ASN A 58 -4.57 -8.67 -17.25
N SER A 59 -3.50 -9.41 -17.55
CA SER A 59 -2.17 -8.82 -17.79
C SER A 59 -2.12 -7.86 -18.99
N ASP A 60 -3.05 -7.99 -19.93
CA ASP A 60 -3.22 -7.08 -21.08
C ASP A 60 -4.14 -5.88 -20.78
N GLY A 61 -4.59 -5.73 -19.54
CA GLY A 61 -5.52 -4.69 -19.11
C GLY A 61 -6.99 -4.97 -19.45
N SER A 62 -7.31 -6.07 -20.12
CA SER A 62 -8.70 -6.44 -20.41
C SER A 62 -9.45 -6.86 -19.15
N ILE A 63 -10.78 -6.68 -19.17
CA ILE A 63 -11.65 -7.02 -18.04
C ILE A 63 -12.27 -8.40 -18.26
N ASP A 64 -11.97 -9.34 -17.36
CA ASP A 64 -12.71 -10.60 -17.25
C ASP A 64 -14.03 -10.38 -16.51
N SER A 65 -15.11 -10.24 -17.29
CA SER A 65 -16.46 -10.03 -16.76
C SER A 65 -16.97 -11.21 -15.93
N SER A 66 -16.50 -12.43 -16.19
CA SER A 66 -16.90 -13.63 -15.43
C SER A 66 -16.31 -13.59 -14.03
N VAL A 67 -15.04 -13.18 -13.90
CA VAL A 67 -14.40 -12.98 -12.60
C VAL A 67 -15.00 -11.78 -11.90
N LYS A 68 -15.18 -10.65 -12.58
CA LYS A 68 -15.77 -9.44 -11.98
C LYS A 68 -17.14 -9.71 -11.34
N LYS A 69 -17.96 -10.57 -11.96
CA LYS A 69 -19.28 -10.94 -11.44
C LYS A 69 -19.19 -11.65 -10.08
N LEU A 70 -18.12 -12.40 -9.81
CA LEU A 70 -17.92 -13.06 -8.50
C LEU A 70 -17.80 -12.05 -7.34
N PHE A 71 -17.48 -10.79 -7.66
CA PHE A 71 -17.22 -9.73 -6.68
C PHE A 71 -18.38 -8.74 -6.54
N SER A 72 -19.58 -9.04 -7.04
CA SER A 72 -20.72 -8.11 -7.02
C SER A 72 -21.15 -7.66 -5.62
N ASN A 73 -20.95 -8.51 -4.60
CA ASN A 73 -21.31 -8.25 -3.20
C ASN A 73 -20.07 -8.18 -2.29
N VAL A 74 -18.99 -7.61 -2.82
CA VAL A 74 -17.69 -7.51 -2.16
C VAL A 74 -17.30 -6.06 -1.95
N ILE A 75 -16.72 -5.76 -0.79
CA ILE A 75 -16.02 -4.50 -0.51
C ILE A 75 -14.52 -4.79 -0.57
N ILE A 76 -13.82 -4.12 -1.47
CA ILE A 76 -12.36 -4.10 -1.49
C ILE A 76 -11.92 -2.79 -0.83
N VAL A 77 -11.12 -2.92 0.23
CA VAL A 77 -10.47 -1.80 0.91
C VAL A 77 -9.05 -1.74 0.39
N ASP A 78 -8.85 -0.87 -0.60
CA ASP A 78 -7.56 -0.61 -1.24
C ASP A 78 -7.09 0.80 -0.88
N ASP A 79 -5.78 1.03 -0.92
CA ASP A 79 -5.22 2.38 -0.87
C ASP A 79 -5.29 3.00 -2.28
N ILE A 80 -6.47 3.55 -2.60
CA ILE A 80 -6.78 4.13 -3.90
C ILE A 80 -5.89 5.36 -4.19
N ASN A 81 -5.39 6.05 -3.17
CA ASN A 81 -4.68 7.32 -3.32
C ASN A 81 -3.15 7.18 -3.35
N GLY A 82 -2.60 6.06 -2.90
CA GLY A 82 -1.17 5.99 -2.69
C GLY A 82 -0.32 5.73 -3.93
N PHE A 83 -0.86 5.21 -5.05
CA PHE A 83 -0.01 4.42 -5.94
C PHE A 83 -0.54 4.30 -7.38
N ASP A 84 -0.31 5.35 -8.18
CA ASP A 84 -0.48 5.36 -9.64
C ASP A 84 0.76 5.99 -10.31
N ASP A 85 0.83 6.02 -11.64
CA ASP A 85 1.89 6.68 -12.42
C ASP A 85 2.17 8.13 -11.96
N THR A 86 1.19 8.78 -11.33
CA THR A 86 1.28 10.11 -10.73
C THR A 86 2.34 10.26 -9.64
N LEU A 87 2.73 9.18 -8.95
CA LEU A 87 3.77 9.20 -7.91
C LEU A 87 5.08 8.57 -8.38
N VAL A 88 4.96 7.51 -9.19
CA VAL A 88 6.11 6.80 -9.75
C VAL A 88 6.87 7.69 -10.75
N ASN A 89 6.16 8.45 -11.59
CA ASN A 89 6.80 9.27 -12.63
C ASN A 89 7.60 10.45 -12.04
N PRO A 90 7.08 11.25 -11.10
CA PRO A 90 7.89 12.30 -10.45
C PRO A 90 9.11 11.73 -9.73
N PHE A 91 9.00 10.54 -9.13
CA PHE A 91 10.15 9.88 -8.52
C PHE A 91 11.21 9.51 -9.57
N LYS A 92 10.81 8.87 -10.67
CA LYS A 92 11.69 8.54 -11.81
C LYS A 92 12.37 9.79 -12.39
N GLU A 93 11.61 10.85 -12.66
CA GLU A 93 12.14 12.13 -13.16
C GLU A 93 13.19 12.71 -12.20
N LYS A 94 12.95 12.59 -10.89
CA LYS A 94 13.89 13.05 -9.88
C LYS A 94 15.17 12.23 -9.85
N LEU A 95 15.09 10.92 -10.03
CA LEU A 95 16.28 10.06 -10.11
C LEU A 95 17.11 10.37 -11.37
N ILE A 96 16.45 10.51 -12.52
CA ILE A 96 17.08 10.88 -13.79
C ILE A 96 17.78 12.25 -13.68
N SER A 97 17.12 13.24 -13.07
CA SER A 97 17.74 14.57 -12.85
C SER A 97 18.91 14.57 -11.87
N ASN A 98 19.10 13.49 -11.11
CA ASN A 98 20.25 13.26 -10.23
C ASN A 98 21.25 12.23 -10.83
N ASN A 99 21.17 11.96 -12.13
CA ASN A 99 22.07 11.07 -12.88
C ASN A 99 22.05 9.61 -12.39
N LEU A 100 20.92 9.15 -11.87
CA LEU A 100 20.72 7.75 -11.50
C LEU A 100 20.04 6.98 -12.64
N ASP A 101 20.55 5.79 -12.95
CA ASP A 101 19.95 4.91 -13.95
C ASP A 101 18.74 4.19 -13.36
N ILE A 102 17.55 4.51 -13.88
CA ILE A 102 16.29 3.89 -13.45
C ILE A 102 16.24 2.39 -13.77
N ASN A 103 17.05 1.89 -14.69
CA ASN A 103 17.09 0.47 -15.07
C ASN A 103 17.80 -0.39 -14.01
N GLU A 104 18.56 0.22 -13.11
CA GLU A 104 19.17 -0.46 -11.96
C GLU A 104 18.20 -0.63 -10.78
N LEU A 105 17.01 -0.03 -10.86
CA LEU A 105 16.00 -0.11 -9.81
C LEU A 105 15.02 -1.25 -10.06
N ASP A 106 14.76 -2.03 -9.01
CA ASP A 106 13.63 -2.94 -9.01
C ASP A 106 12.34 -2.11 -8.85
N LEU A 107 11.66 -1.87 -9.97
CA LEU A 107 10.41 -1.11 -9.99
C LEU A 107 9.27 -1.83 -9.25
N ASN A 108 9.40 -3.12 -8.98
CA ASN A 108 8.46 -3.84 -8.12
C ASN A 108 8.60 -3.42 -6.64
N ASN A 109 9.74 -2.80 -6.29
CA ASN A 109 10.06 -2.27 -4.96
C ASN A 109 10.21 -0.74 -4.93
N VAL A 110 9.67 -0.02 -5.93
CA VAL A 110 9.61 1.46 -5.93
C VAL A 110 9.06 2.03 -4.61
N TYR A 111 8.13 1.30 -4.00
CA TYR A 111 7.54 1.61 -2.69
C TYR A 111 8.56 1.69 -1.57
N GLY A 112 9.45 0.68 -1.47
CA GLY A 112 10.52 0.68 -0.48
C GLY A 112 11.47 1.86 -0.68
N TYR A 113 11.79 2.19 -1.93
CA TYR A 113 12.65 3.33 -2.25
C TYR A 113 12.02 4.68 -1.88
N ILE A 114 10.73 4.87 -2.16
CA ILE A 114 10.02 6.12 -1.81
C ILE A 114 9.93 6.28 -0.29
N HIS A 115 9.55 5.23 0.45
CA HIS A 115 9.49 5.30 1.91
C HIS A 115 10.86 5.53 2.54
N LEU A 116 11.93 4.94 1.98
CA LEU A 116 13.29 5.20 2.43
C LEU A 116 13.68 6.67 2.17
N TYR A 117 13.36 7.20 0.99
CA TYR A 117 13.60 8.61 0.67
C TYR A 117 12.90 9.54 1.66
N ASP A 118 11.62 9.34 1.91
CA ASP A 118 10.84 10.19 2.83
C ASP A 118 11.31 10.04 4.28
N SER A 119 11.74 8.84 4.68
CA SER A 119 12.34 8.61 6.01
C SER A 119 13.65 9.38 6.19
N LEU A 120 14.52 9.39 5.18
CA LEU A 120 15.77 10.16 5.20
C LEU A 120 15.52 11.67 5.17
N LYS A 121 14.55 12.12 4.38
CA LYS A 121 14.12 13.52 4.34
C LYS A 121 13.58 13.97 5.69
N LEU A 122 12.69 13.19 6.31
CA LEU A 122 12.17 13.45 7.65
C LEU A 122 13.31 13.56 8.66
N TYR A 123 14.24 12.60 8.64
CA TYR A 123 15.41 12.63 9.51
C TYR A 123 16.21 13.93 9.36
N ALA A 124 16.56 14.31 8.14
CA ALA A 124 17.29 15.56 7.87
C ALA A 124 16.52 16.81 8.32
N LEU A 125 15.19 16.86 8.10
CA LEU A 125 14.34 17.96 8.54
C LEU A 125 14.32 18.11 10.07
N ILE A 126 14.25 16.99 10.79
CA ILE A 126 14.26 16.98 12.26
C ILE A 126 15.63 17.39 12.81
N ILE A 127 16.72 16.86 12.26
CA ILE A 127 18.07 17.27 12.66
C ILE A 127 18.23 18.78 12.47
N ARG A 128 17.84 19.31 11.31
CA ARG A 128 17.86 20.76 11.05
C ARG A 128 17.00 21.54 12.06
N SER A 129 15.80 21.05 12.35
CA SER A 129 14.89 21.67 13.33
C SER A 129 15.50 21.73 14.73
N ILE A 130 16.11 20.64 15.20
CA ILE A 130 16.78 20.58 16.50
C ILE A 130 17.98 21.52 16.54
N MET A 131 18.83 21.50 15.52
CA MET A 131 20.01 22.39 15.43
C MET A 131 19.59 23.85 15.44
N ASN A 132 18.52 24.21 14.72
CA ASN A 132 18.00 25.58 14.71
C ASN A 132 17.46 26.01 16.09
N LYS A 133 16.73 25.12 16.80
CA LYS A 133 16.21 25.41 18.16
C LYS A 133 17.29 25.57 19.21
N THR A 134 18.48 25.00 18.96
CA THR A 134 19.58 24.93 19.92
C THR A 134 20.78 25.80 19.51
N ASN A 135 20.59 26.71 18.55
CA ASN A 135 21.65 27.58 18.02
C ASN A 135 22.91 26.80 17.58
N GLY A 136 22.70 25.62 17.00
CA GLY A 136 23.77 24.78 16.46
C GLY A 136 24.40 23.78 17.44
N ASP A 137 23.84 23.57 18.64
CA ASP A 137 24.33 22.55 19.57
C ASP A 137 24.04 21.12 19.05
N PRO A 138 25.08 20.30 18.77
CA PRO A 138 24.90 18.95 18.25
C PRO A 138 24.36 17.94 19.26
N ASN A 139 24.34 18.25 20.57
CA ASN A 139 23.91 17.30 21.60
C ASN A 139 22.49 16.78 21.39
N GLY A 140 21.57 17.67 20.97
CA GLY A 140 20.20 17.29 20.65
C GLY A 140 20.10 16.41 19.41
N ALA A 141 20.89 16.72 18.37
CA ALA A 141 20.92 15.97 17.12
C ALA A 141 21.51 14.56 17.30
N ASN A 142 22.45 14.39 18.24
CA ASN A 142 23.04 13.10 18.59
C ASN A 142 22.19 12.28 19.59
N ASN A 143 21.09 12.84 20.10
CA ASN A 143 20.19 12.15 21.01
C ASN A 143 19.09 11.42 20.21
N GLY A 144 19.31 10.16 19.89
CA GLY A 144 18.37 9.35 19.10
C GLY A 144 16.95 9.27 19.68
N LYS A 145 16.78 9.30 21.02
CA LYS A 145 15.46 9.33 21.66
C LYS A 145 14.72 10.64 21.38
N LEU A 146 15.44 11.76 21.42
CA LEU A 146 14.89 13.07 21.11
C LEU A 146 14.51 13.16 19.63
N VAL A 147 15.44 12.80 18.74
CA VAL A 147 15.21 12.79 17.29
C VAL A 147 13.98 11.96 16.94
N TRP A 148 13.89 10.73 17.45
CA TRP A 148 12.72 9.85 17.24
C TRP A 148 11.42 10.45 17.79
N SER A 149 11.47 11.10 18.95
CA SER A 149 10.30 11.74 19.54
C SER A 149 9.79 12.90 18.70
N GLU A 150 10.68 13.72 18.14
CA GLU A 150 10.32 14.82 17.25
C GLU A 150 9.80 14.29 15.89
N MET A 151 10.44 13.29 15.29
CA MET A 151 10.02 12.68 14.02
C MET A 151 8.55 12.21 14.06
N ARG A 152 8.14 11.52 15.13
CA ARG A 152 6.77 10.99 15.27
C ARG A 152 5.66 12.05 15.33
N ARG A 153 6.02 13.32 15.58
CA ARG A 153 5.07 14.43 15.74
C ARG A 153 5.19 15.47 14.62
N TYR A 154 5.95 15.14 13.58
CA TYR A 154 6.29 16.07 12.52
C TYR A 154 5.55 15.69 11.24
N SER A 155 4.86 16.68 10.66
CA SER A 155 4.22 16.55 9.35
C SER A 155 5.03 17.31 8.31
N PHE A 156 5.25 16.68 7.16
CA PHE A 156 5.97 17.27 6.04
C PHE A 156 5.39 16.75 4.73
N PRO A 157 5.52 17.51 3.63
CA PRO A 157 5.17 16.98 2.32
C PRO A 157 6.21 15.91 1.94
N GLY A 158 5.77 14.66 1.85
CA GLY A 158 6.56 13.55 1.31
C GLY A 158 6.63 13.60 -0.21
N LEU A 159 7.18 12.55 -0.81
CA LEU A 159 6.87 12.23 -2.21
C LEU A 159 5.48 11.60 -2.33
N VAL A 160 4.99 10.97 -1.25
CA VAL A 160 3.62 10.50 -1.02
C VAL A 160 2.92 11.39 0.00
#